data_AF-A0A0V0QTR9-F1
#
_entry.id   AF-A0A0V0QTR9-F1
#
_cell.length_a   1.000
_cell.length_b   1.000
_cell.length_c   1.000
_cell.angle_alpha   90.00
_cell.angle_beta   90.00
_cell.angle_gamma   90.00
#
_symmetry.space_group_name_H-M   'P 1'
#
loop_
_entity.id
_entity.type
_entity.pdbx_description
1 polymer ?
#
loop_
_entity_poly.entity_id
_entity_poly.type
_entity_poly.pdbx_seq_one_letter_code
_entity_poly.pdbx_strand_id
1 'polypeptide(L)'
;MEKEDVNLTQKDLDQKNKFEELYKQQQQERLENKQKKKQLDEETKDPKEKMLVIQKEFKEKQESLSLKIKNCKKDGLNINDLFDEFKSIKEYFISTNHALTTYDKQQYKDQLDKLEKHLFVLKDMLCPRKKFKFSQRIKKDKQTENKENKKEEQQMTQPKIDYVEQVPGISDKENQKIILGKDQVQSSYKLYNLKNCEESGFQGKENQWREIQDFNWLKQEKSPNFTLVD
;
A
#
# COMPACT_ATOMS: atom_id res chain seq x y z
N MET A 1 59.40 -39.58 -32.63
CA MET A 1 58.42 -39.56 -31.52
C MET A 1 57.06 -39.82 -32.13
N GLU A 2 56.80 -41.10 -32.42
CA GLU A 2 55.52 -41.57 -32.92
C GLU A 2 54.54 -41.59 -31.75
N LYS A 3 53.38 -40.95 -31.92
CA LYS A 3 52.28 -41.00 -30.96
C LYS A 3 51.57 -42.33 -31.19
N GLU A 4 51.70 -43.25 -30.23
CA GLU A 4 50.86 -44.44 -30.18
C GLU A 4 49.43 -44.00 -29.86
N ASP A 5 48.61 -43.87 -30.90
CA ASP A 5 47.17 -43.72 -30.76
C ASP A 5 46.59 -45.07 -30.29
N VAL A 6 46.47 -45.21 -28.98
CA VAL A 6 45.79 -46.33 -28.33
C VAL A 6 44.32 -46.28 -28.74
N ASN A 7 43.95 -47.15 -29.68
CA ASN A 7 42.57 -47.39 -30.11
C ASN A 7 41.80 -47.98 -28.91
N LEU A 8 41.17 -47.10 -28.13
CA LEU A 8 40.34 -47.47 -26.99
C LEU A 8 39.16 -48.30 -27.50
N THR A 9 38.95 -49.49 -26.95
CA THR A 9 37.82 -50.32 -27.42
C THR A 9 36.50 -49.64 -27.05
N GLN A 10 35.45 -49.84 -27.86
CA GLN A 10 34.12 -49.27 -27.60
C GLN A 10 33.63 -49.57 -26.17
N LYS A 11 34.02 -50.74 -25.65
CA LYS A 11 33.71 -51.21 -24.30
C LYS A 11 34.38 -50.37 -23.20
N ASP A 12 35.61 -49.92 -23.42
CA ASP A 12 36.35 -49.05 -22.49
C ASP A 12 35.77 -47.63 -22.48
N LEU A 13 35.32 -47.15 -23.65
CA LEU A 13 34.64 -45.86 -23.78
C LEU A 13 33.31 -45.87 -23.02
N ASP A 14 32.53 -46.94 -23.17
CA ASP A 14 31.25 -47.12 -22.46
C ASP A 14 31.44 -47.22 -20.94
N GLN A 15 32.49 -47.93 -20.49
CA GLN A 15 32.86 -47.99 -19.06
C GLN A 15 33.27 -46.63 -18.50
N LYS A 16 34.07 -45.86 -19.26
CA LYS A 16 34.50 -44.53 -18.86
C LYS A 16 33.30 -43.57 -18.76
N ASN A 17 32.41 -43.59 -19.74
CA ASN A 17 31.18 -42.77 -19.72
C ASN A 17 30.29 -43.12 -18.52
N LYS A 18 30.11 -44.42 -18.24
CA LYS A 18 29.33 -44.89 -17.09
C LYS A 18 29.94 -44.45 -15.76
N PHE A 19 31.27 -44.45 -15.65
CA PHE A 19 31.97 -43.97 -14.46
C PHE A 19 31.83 -42.46 -14.28
N GLU A 20 31.99 -41.67 -15.35
CA GLU A 20 31.80 -40.22 -15.31
C GLU A 20 30.37 -39.84 -14.93
N GLU A 21 29.38 -40.58 -15.41
CA GLU A 21 27.98 -40.39 -15.06
C GLU A 21 27.70 -40.70 -13.59
N LEU A 22 28.19 -41.83 -13.08
CA LEU A 22 28.11 -42.18 -11.65
C LEU A 22 28.80 -41.14 -10.76
N TYR A 23 29.95 -40.62 -11.19
CA TYR A 23 30.66 -39.59 -10.46
C TYR A 23 29.88 -38.27 -10.40
N LYS A 24 29.27 -37.85 -11.51
CA LYS A 24 28.38 -36.68 -11.55
C LYS A 24 27.15 -36.88 -10.66
N GLN A 25 26.53 -38.06 -10.72
CA GLN A 25 25.40 -38.40 -9.84
C GLN A 25 25.79 -38.31 -8.36
N GLN A 26 26.96 -38.83 -7.98
CA GLN A 26 27.42 -38.78 -6.59
C GLN A 26 27.75 -37.34 -6.14
N GLN A 27 28.33 -36.51 -7.01
CA GLN A 27 28.54 -35.08 -6.73
C GLN A 27 27.22 -34.35 -6.52
N GLN A 28 26.25 -34.64 -7.38
CA GLN A 28 24.92 -34.05 -7.30
C GLN A 28 24.18 -34.49 -6.02
N GLU A 29 24.23 -35.78 -5.69
CA GLU A 29 23.65 -36.32 -4.46
C GLU A 29 24.25 -35.67 -3.20
N ARG A 30 25.57 -35.43 -3.17
CA ARG A 30 26.22 -34.69 -2.07
C ARG A 30 25.72 -33.27 -1.95
N LEU A 31 25.52 -32.57 -3.07
CA LEU A 31 24.97 -31.22 -3.09
C LEU A 31 23.52 -31.21 -2.60
N GLU A 32 22.71 -32.15 -3.08
CA GLU A 32 21.31 -32.30 -2.68
C GLU A 32 21.18 -32.65 -1.20
N ASN A 33 21.98 -33.58 -0.68
CA ASN A 33 21.98 -33.93 0.75
C ASN A 33 22.43 -32.75 1.62
N LYS A 34 23.41 -31.97 1.16
CA LYS A 34 23.83 -30.74 1.85
C LYS A 34 22.72 -29.68 1.87
N GLN A 35 21.95 -29.56 0.79
CA GLN A 35 20.78 -28.67 0.73
C GLN A 35 19.65 -29.16 1.63
N LYS A 36 19.30 -30.45 1.59
CA LYS A 36 18.28 -31.06 2.46
C LYS A 36 18.62 -30.89 3.94
N LYS A 37 19.88 -31.11 4.33
CA LYS A 37 20.32 -30.89 5.70
C LYS A 37 20.15 -29.43 6.14
N LYS A 38 20.53 -28.48 5.28
CA LYS A 38 20.32 -27.05 5.56
C LYS A 38 18.85 -26.68 5.74
N GLN A 39 17.96 -27.24 4.90
CA GLN A 39 16.51 -27.01 5.00
C GLN A 39 15.95 -27.57 6.32
N LEU A 40 16.32 -28.80 6.68
CA LEU A 40 15.92 -29.40 7.95
C LEU A 40 16.42 -28.59 9.16
N ASP A 41 17.68 -28.13 9.10
CA ASP A 41 18.25 -27.26 10.13
C ASP A 41 17.52 -25.89 10.19
N GLU A 42 17.05 -25.35 9.06
CA GLU A 42 16.22 -24.14 9.02
C GLU A 42 14.80 -24.33 9.56
N GLU A 43 14.21 -25.50 9.34
CA GLU A 43 12.91 -25.88 9.88
C GLU A 43 12.97 -26.09 11.40
N THR A 44 14.03 -26.74 11.88
CA THR A 44 14.24 -27.07 13.31
C THR A 44 14.87 -25.95 14.13
N LYS A 45 15.34 -24.87 13.48
CA LYS A 45 15.96 -23.72 14.16
C LYS A 45 15.04 -23.11 15.20
N ASP A 46 15.63 -22.85 16.37
CA ASP A 46 14.95 -22.20 17.48
C ASP A 46 14.35 -20.85 17.05
N PRO A 47 13.09 -20.56 17.42
CA PRO A 47 12.42 -19.31 17.05
C PRO A 47 13.18 -18.07 17.55
N LYS A 48 13.97 -18.20 18.63
CA LYS A 48 14.83 -17.14 19.16
C LYS A 48 16.01 -16.79 18.24
N GLU A 49 16.61 -17.77 17.57
CA GLU A 49 17.70 -17.49 16.61
C GLU A 49 17.16 -16.78 15.37
N LYS A 50 15.98 -17.22 14.87
CA LYS A 50 15.27 -16.55 13.78
C LYS A 50 14.99 -15.10 14.14
N MET A 51 14.54 -14.84 15.37
CA MET A 51 14.33 -13.48 15.88
C MET A 51 15.61 -12.65 15.87
N LEU A 52 16.75 -13.17 16.37
CA LEU A 52 18.01 -12.43 16.38
C LEU A 52 18.51 -12.06 14.97
N VAL A 53 18.34 -12.97 14.01
CA VAL A 53 18.68 -12.70 12.60
C VAL A 53 17.80 -11.59 12.05
N ILE A 54 16.48 -11.66 12.28
CA ILE A 54 15.53 -10.61 11.86
C ILE A 54 15.91 -9.27 12.53
N GLN A 55 16.24 -9.28 13.81
CA GLN A 55 16.62 -8.08 14.54
C GLN A 55 17.87 -7.43 13.96
N LYS A 56 18.87 -8.24 13.61
CA LYS A 56 20.11 -7.76 13.00
C LYS A 56 19.85 -7.18 11.60
N GLU A 57 19.17 -7.92 10.73
CA GLU A 57 18.88 -7.48 9.35
C GLU A 57 18.01 -6.22 9.32
N PHE A 58 16.98 -6.16 10.19
CA PHE A 58 16.12 -4.98 10.29
C PHE A 58 16.93 -3.75 10.71
N LYS A 59 17.78 -3.89 11.73
CA LYS A 59 18.62 -2.81 12.23
C LYS A 59 19.62 -2.32 11.17
N GLU A 60 20.27 -3.23 10.45
CA GLU A 60 21.18 -2.88 9.35
C GLU A 60 20.48 -2.10 8.24
N LYS A 61 19.31 -2.54 7.79
CA LYS A 61 18.51 -1.83 6.79
C LYS A 61 18.05 -0.45 7.30
N GLN A 62 17.63 -0.39 8.55
CA GLN A 62 17.19 0.85 9.20
C GLN A 62 18.34 1.87 9.31
N GLU A 63 19.52 1.43 9.74
CA GLU A 63 20.71 2.28 9.87
C GLU A 63 21.18 2.78 8.51
N SER A 64 21.19 1.92 7.49
CA SER A 64 21.49 2.29 6.11
C SER A 64 20.56 3.40 5.60
N LEU A 65 19.25 3.23 5.76
CA LEU A 65 18.27 4.25 5.35
C LEU A 65 18.44 5.55 6.15
N SER A 66 18.65 5.46 7.47
CA SER A 66 18.88 6.61 8.33
C SER A 66 20.14 7.39 7.94
N LEU A 67 21.21 6.69 7.54
CA LEU A 67 22.45 7.31 7.05
C LEU A 67 22.20 8.04 5.73
N LYS A 68 21.48 7.42 4.78
CA LYS A 68 21.12 8.05 3.50
C LYS A 68 20.26 9.30 3.71
N ILE A 69 19.26 9.22 4.60
CA ILE A 69 18.41 10.35 5.01
C ILE A 69 19.25 11.50 5.57
N LYS A 70 20.25 11.23 6.42
CA LYS A 70 21.15 12.26 6.97
C LYS A 70 22.02 12.91 5.89
N ASN A 71 22.49 12.11 4.93
CA ASN A 71 23.33 12.59 3.82
C ASN A 71 22.52 13.26 2.70
N CYS A 72 21.20 13.03 2.64
CA CYS A 72 20.30 13.56 1.62
C CYS A 72 20.31 15.10 1.53
N LYS A 73 20.68 15.79 2.61
CA LYS A 73 20.86 17.25 2.61
C LYS A 73 22.04 17.75 1.76
N LYS A 74 23.00 16.89 1.42
CA LYS A 74 24.24 17.24 0.71
C LYS A 74 24.23 16.84 -0.77
N ASP A 75 23.62 15.70 -1.13
CA ASP A 75 23.96 15.01 -2.39
C ASP A 75 22.86 14.98 -3.46
N GLY A 76 21.73 15.70 -3.31
CA GLY A 76 20.70 15.72 -4.35
C GLY A 76 20.06 14.35 -4.64
N LEU A 77 20.16 13.42 -3.68
CA LEU A 77 19.55 12.10 -3.72
C LEU A 77 18.04 12.18 -4.01
N ASN A 78 17.58 11.28 -4.88
CA ASN A 78 16.17 11.19 -5.25
C ASN A 78 15.37 10.69 -4.05
N ILE A 79 14.45 11.53 -3.58
CA ILE A 79 13.59 11.25 -2.43
C ILE A 79 12.75 9.99 -2.68
N ASN A 80 12.37 9.73 -3.93
CA ASN A 80 11.55 8.57 -4.28
C ASN A 80 12.30 7.26 -4.00
N ASP A 81 13.60 7.19 -4.27
CA ASP A 81 14.41 6.00 -4.00
C ASP A 81 14.45 5.68 -2.49
N LEU A 82 14.48 6.72 -1.64
CA LEU A 82 14.39 6.55 -0.18
C LEU A 82 13.01 6.01 0.25
N PHE A 83 11.93 6.42 -0.42
CA PHE A 83 10.60 5.88 -0.16
C PHE A 83 10.47 4.43 -0.62
N ASP A 84 11.09 4.04 -1.73
CA ASP A 84 11.11 2.65 -2.19
C ASP A 84 11.92 1.76 -1.25
N GLU A 85 13.07 2.23 -0.77
CA GLU A 85 13.84 1.54 0.27
C GLU A 85 13.02 1.40 1.56
N PHE A 86 12.35 2.48 1.99
CA PHE A 86 11.47 2.42 3.15
C PHE A 86 10.31 1.42 2.97
N LYS A 87 9.72 1.35 1.77
CA LYS A 87 8.69 0.38 1.42
C LYS A 87 9.22 -1.06 1.52
N SER A 88 10.44 -1.31 1.04
CA SER A 88 11.08 -2.63 1.15
C SER A 88 11.28 -3.06 2.62
N ILE A 89 11.60 -2.13 3.52
CA ILE A 89 11.72 -2.40 4.96
C ILE A 89 10.34 -2.69 5.56
N LYS A 90 9.30 -1.95 5.17
CA LYS A 90 7.91 -2.22 5.60
C LYS A 90 7.44 -3.61 5.14
N GLU A 91 7.70 -3.99 3.89
CA GLU A 91 7.37 -5.31 3.36
C GLU A 91 8.11 -6.43 4.10
N TYR A 92 9.40 -6.23 4.38
CA TYR A 92 10.20 -7.15 5.19
C TYR A 92 9.65 -7.30 6.62
N PHE A 93 9.21 -6.21 7.25
CA PHE A 93 8.56 -6.26 8.56
C PHE A 93 7.25 -7.07 8.52
N ILE A 94 6.44 -6.90 7.48
CA ILE A 94 5.17 -7.65 7.32
C ILE A 94 5.46 -9.15 7.13
N SER A 95 6.44 -9.52 6.30
CA SER A 95 6.77 -10.93 6.07
C SER A 95 7.34 -11.61 7.33
N THR A 96 8.12 -10.88 8.12
CA THR A 96 8.74 -11.37 9.36
C THR A 96 7.85 -11.24 10.60
N ASN A 97 6.69 -10.58 10.50
CA ASN A 97 5.79 -10.30 11.62
C ASN A 97 5.37 -11.56 12.39
N HIS A 98 5.22 -12.70 11.72
CA HIS A 98 4.84 -13.96 12.36
C HIS A 98 5.91 -14.50 13.34
N ALA A 99 7.18 -14.16 13.12
CA ALA A 99 8.32 -14.62 13.92
C ALA A 99 8.69 -13.68 15.08
N LEU A 100 8.08 -12.49 15.14
CA LEU A 100 8.39 -11.47 16.15
C LEU A 100 7.51 -11.59 17.39
N THR A 101 8.04 -11.17 18.55
CA THR A 101 7.24 -11.01 19.76
C THR A 101 6.36 -9.76 19.67
N THR A 102 5.30 -9.68 20.47
CA THR A 102 4.42 -8.49 20.53
C THR A 102 5.19 -7.21 20.85
N TYR A 103 6.19 -7.30 21.72
CA TYR A 103 7.05 -6.17 22.08
C TYR A 103 7.88 -5.71 20.88
N ASP A 104 8.56 -6.63 20.19
CA ASP A 104 9.38 -6.30 19.02
C ASP A 104 8.54 -5.71 17.89
N LYS A 105 7.33 -6.24 17.65
CA LYS A 105 6.38 -5.70 16.67
C LYS A 105 6.07 -4.24 16.94
N GLN A 106 5.77 -3.91 18.19
CA GLN A 106 5.45 -2.54 18.57
C GLN A 106 6.69 -1.64 18.42
N GLN A 107 7.86 -2.11 18.88
CA GLN A 107 9.11 -1.37 18.76
C GLN A 107 9.43 -1.04 17.29
N TYR A 108 9.30 -2.01 16.37
CA TYR A 108 9.57 -1.79 14.95
C TYR A 108 8.54 -0.92 14.28
N LYS A 109 7.27 -1.04 14.65
CA LYS A 109 6.24 -0.12 14.19
C LYS A 109 6.58 1.32 14.58
N ASP A 110 6.95 1.56 15.83
CA ASP A 110 7.33 2.89 16.31
C ASP A 110 8.59 3.42 15.61
N GLN A 111 9.55 2.55 15.31
CA GLN A 111 10.76 2.91 14.56
C GLN A 111 10.46 3.25 13.10
N LEU A 112 9.59 2.50 12.43
CA LEU A 112 9.13 2.79 11.08
C LEU A 112 8.33 4.09 11.00
N ASP A 113 7.44 4.34 11.97
CA ASP A 113 6.67 5.58 12.03
C ASP A 113 7.57 6.81 12.21
N LYS A 114 8.65 6.69 13.00
CA LYS A 114 9.65 7.76 13.14
C LYS A 114 10.40 8.02 11.83
N LEU A 115 10.79 6.97 11.11
CA LEU A 115 11.43 7.10 9.80
C LEU A 115 10.49 7.72 8.77
N GLU A 116 9.23 7.30 8.75
CA GLU A 116 8.21 7.84 7.85
C GLU A 116 8.01 9.33 8.06
N LYS A 117 7.84 9.76 9.31
CA LYS A 117 7.73 11.19 9.66
C LYS A 117 8.95 11.97 9.19
N HIS A 118 10.15 11.43 9.35
CA HIS A 118 11.37 12.10 8.93
C HIS A 118 11.48 12.21 7.39
N LEU A 119 11.10 11.16 6.66
CA LEU A 119 11.01 11.17 5.20
C LEU A 119 9.98 12.18 4.70
N PHE A 120 8.81 12.27 5.33
CA PHE A 120 7.80 13.27 4.98
C PHE A 120 8.27 14.70 5.21
N VAL A 121 8.94 14.95 6.34
CA VAL A 121 9.53 16.26 6.63
C VAL A 121 10.60 16.60 5.59
N LEU A 122 11.47 15.67 5.22
CA LEU A 122 12.45 15.88 4.15
C LEU A 122 11.80 16.13 2.79
N LYS A 123 10.74 15.39 2.47
CA LYS A 123 9.94 15.58 1.25
C LYS A 123 9.37 16.99 1.19
N ASP A 124 8.77 17.47 2.29
CA ASP A 124 8.21 18.81 2.36
C ASP A 124 9.29 19.91 2.28
N MET A 125 10.49 19.67 2.82
CA MET A 125 11.62 20.60 2.70
C MET A 125 12.17 20.70 1.28
N LEU A 126 12.33 19.56 0.59
CA LEU A 126 12.94 19.49 -0.74
C LEU A 126 11.94 19.78 -1.86
N CYS A 127 10.67 19.46 -1.66
CA CYS A 127 9.57 19.82 -2.56
C CYS A 127 8.66 20.82 -1.88
N PRO A 128 9.11 22.09 -1.70
CA PRO A 128 8.26 23.11 -1.11
C PRO A 128 6.99 23.19 -1.95
N ARG A 129 5.85 23.00 -1.28
CA ARG A 129 4.54 23.06 -1.93
C ARG A 129 4.48 24.37 -2.70
N LYS A 130 4.33 24.29 -4.03
CA LYS A 130 4.14 25.45 -4.89
C LYS A 130 2.88 26.13 -4.39
N LYS A 131 3.03 27.15 -3.54
CA LYS A 131 1.94 28.05 -3.21
C LYS A 131 1.61 28.71 -4.53
N PHE A 132 0.51 28.27 -5.15
CA PHE A 132 -0.07 28.95 -6.30
C PHE A 132 -0.33 30.38 -5.85
N LYS A 133 0.61 31.28 -6.16
CA LYS A 133 0.37 32.70 -6.08
C LYS A 133 -0.57 32.97 -7.23
N PHE A 134 -1.86 33.07 -6.93
CA PHE A 134 -2.76 33.75 -7.83
C PHE A 134 -2.16 35.14 -8.05
N SER A 135 -1.59 35.34 -9.24
CA SER A 135 -1.26 36.67 -9.73
C SER A 135 -2.60 37.39 -9.85
N GLN A 136 -3.04 38.04 -8.78
CA GLN A 136 -4.12 38.99 -8.87
C GLN A 136 -3.60 40.06 -9.82
N ARG A 137 -4.07 40.04 -11.07
CA ARG A 137 -4.00 41.20 -11.94
C ARG A 137 -4.82 42.27 -11.23
N ILE A 138 -4.15 43.07 -10.40
CA ILE A 138 -4.69 44.32 -9.89
C ILE A 138 -4.96 45.15 -11.13
N LYS A 139 -6.23 45.22 -11.54
CA LYS A 139 -6.68 46.21 -12.50
C LYS A 139 -6.37 47.56 -11.86
N LYS A 140 -5.36 48.26 -12.39
CA LYS A 140 -5.06 49.65 -12.05
C LYS A 140 -6.19 50.51 -12.62
N ASP A 141 -7.29 50.59 -11.89
CA ASP A 141 -8.17 51.74 -11.99
C ASP A 141 -7.76 52.74 -10.90
N LYS A 142 -7.54 53.96 -11.38
CA LYS A 142 -7.07 55.13 -10.62
C LYS A 142 -8.13 55.59 -9.61
N GLN A 143 -7.63 56.19 -8.53
CA GLN A 143 -8.31 56.99 -7.48
C GLN A 143 -9.07 56.12 -6.45
N THR A 144 -8.91 56.31 -5.13
CA THR A 144 -8.83 57.56 -4.37
C THR A 144 -8.14 57.32 -3.01
N GLU A 145 -7.63 58.40 -2.43
CA GLU A 145 -6.93 58.50 -1.14
C GLU A 145 -7.79 58.12 0.09
N ASN A 146 -7.05 57.81 1.17
CA ASN A 146 -7.41 57.80 2.60
C ASN A 146 -8.27 56.66 3.17
N LYS A 147 -7.63 55.82 4.00
CA LYS A 147 -7.77 55.89 5.48
C LYS A 147 -6.80 54.96 6.21
N GLU A 148 -6.28 55.48 7.31
CA GLU A 148 -5.44 54.83 8.31
C GLU A 148 -6.16 53.71 9.09
N ASN A 149 -5.34 52.75 9.55
CA ASN A 149 -5.43 51.95 10.77
C ASN A 149 -6.76 51.31 11.18
N LYS A 150 -6.78 49.96 11.15
CA LYS A 150 -7.04 49.14 12.34
C LYS A 150 -6.57 47.69 12.15
N LYS A 151 -5.79 47.21 13.12
CA LYS A 151 -5.62 45.79 13.42
C LYS A 151 -6.94 45.23 13.89
N GLU A 152 -7.30 44.04 13.43
CA GLU A 152 -8.03 43.04 14.21
C GLU A 152 -7.84 41.67 13.55
N GLU A 153 -7.33 40.72 14.32
CA GLU A 153 -7.36 39.30 14.02
C GLU A 153 -8.81 38.84 13.95
N GLN A 154 -9.25 38.39 12.78
CA GLN A 154 -10.39 37.49 12.67
C GLN A 154 -10.06 36.42 11.62
N GLN A 155 -10.01 35.17 12.08
CA GLN A 155 -9.97 34.00 11.23
C GLN A 155 -11.32 33.89 10.52
N MET A 156 -11.39 34.36 9.27
CA MET A 156 -12.49 34.02 8.38
C MET A 156 -12.18 32.67 7.72
N THR A 157 -12.94 31.66 8.11
CA THR A 157 -13.11 30.42 7.35
C THR A 157 -13.68 30.78 5.97
N GLN A 158 -12.84 30.75 4.94
CA GLN A 158 -13.32 30.88 3.57
C GLN A 158 -13.97 29.57 3.09
N PRO A 159 -15.09 29.67 2.34
CA PRO A 159 -15.76 28.52 1.76
C PRO A 159 -14.84 27.85 0.74
N LYS A 160 -14.79 26.51 0.78
CA LYS A 160 -14.14 25.69 -0.25
C LYS A 160 -14.78 26.01 -1.59
N ILE A 161 -14.03 26.65 -2.47
CA ILE A 161 -14.36 26.68 -3.89
C ILE A 161 -13.75 25.40 -4.45
N ASP A 162 -14.55 24.34 -4.47
CA ASP A 162 -14.18 23.08 -5.11
C ASP A 162 -14.05 23.33 -6.61
N TYR A 163 -12.86 23.03 -7.16
CA TYR A 163 -12.68 22.81 -8.57
C TYR A 163 -13.41 21.51 -8.94
N VAL A 164 -14.74 21.60 -9.07
CA VAL A 164 -15.53 20.57 -9.72
C VAL A 164 -15.38 20.84 -11.20
N GLU A 165 -14.51 20.05 -11.83
CA GLU A 165 -14.66 19.66 -13.23
C GLU A 165 -16.15 19.55 -13.57
N GLN A 166 -16.53 19.93 -14.79
CA GLN A 166 -17.90 19.87 -15.31
C GLN A 166 -18.41 18.41 -15.35
N VAL A 167 -18.64 17.85 -14.17
CA VAL A 167 -19.23 16.56 -13.95
C VAL A 167 -20.73 16.78 -14.15
N PRO A 168 -21.35 16.08 -15.11
CA PRO A 168 -22.80 16.18 -15.29
C PRO A 168 -23.49 15.83 -13.96
N GLY A 169 -24.38 16.70 -13.51
CA GLY A 169 -25.02 16.62 -12.20
C GLY A 169 -26.29 17.46 -12.12
N ILE A 170 -27.09 17.24 -11.08
CA ILE A 170 -28.28 18.05 -10.76
C ILE A 170 -27.95 18.90 -9.54
N SER A 171 -28.14 20.21 -9.66
CA SER A 171 -28.00 21.14 -8.55
C SER A 171 -29.20 22.05 -8.36
N ASP A 172 -29.32 22.60 -7.16
CA ASP A 172 -30.19 23.73 -6.82
C ASP A 172 -31.70 23.48 -6.99
N LYS A 173 -32.16 22.24 -6.75
CA LYS A 173 -33.61 21.90 -6.73
C LYS A 173 -34.13 21.82 -5.31
N GLU A 174 -35.36 22.30 -5.11
CA GLU A 174 -36.07 22.24 -3.83
C GLU A 174 -37.45 21.57 -3.97
N ASN A 175 -37.84 20.74 -3.00
CA ASN A 175 -39.15 20.07 -2.91
C ASN A 175 -39.57 19.26 -4.17
N GLN A 176 -38.61 18.65 -4.88
CA GLN A 176 -38.88 17.89 -6.10
C GLN A 176 -38.39 16.44 -6.00
N LYS A 177 -39.15 15.52 -6.59
CA LYS A 177 -38.77 14.11 -6.73
C LYS A 177 -37.82 13.94 -7.91
N ILE A 178 -36.60 13.47 -7.64
CA ILE A 178 -35.56 13.25 -8.66
C ILE A 178 -35.54 11.77 -9.04
N ILE A 179 -35.74 11.46 -10.33
CA ILE A 179 -35.66 10.09 -10.86
C ILE A 179 -34.39 9.98 -11.71
N LEU A 180 -33.40 9.24 -11.25
CA LEU A 180 -32.17 8.96 -11.99
C LEU A 180 -32.37 7.77 -12.93
N GLY A 181 -32.02 7.94 -14.21
CA GLY A 181 -32.01 6.85 -15.19
C GLY A 181 -30.81 5.91 -14.98
N LYS A 182 -30.91 4.65 -15.41
CA LYS A 182 -29.86 3.62 -15.24
C LYS A 182 -28.48 4.05 -15.78
N ASP A 183 -28.46 4.86 -16.83
CA ASP A 183 -27.22 5.38 -17.44
C ASP A 183 -26.51 6.46 -16.59
N GLN A 184 -27.24 7.15 -15.70
CA GLN A 184 -26.70 8.20 -14.83
C GLN A 184 -26.08 7.67 -13.54
N VAL A 185 -26.26 6.38 -13.22
CA VAL A 185 -25.69 5.74 -12.02
C VAL A 185 -24.28 5.19 -12.28
N GLN A 186 -23.93 4.94 -13.55
CA GLN A 186 -22.63 4.34 -13.92
C GLN A 186 -21.51 5.37 -14.16
N SER A 187 -21.88 6.62 -14.49
CA SER A 187 -20.95 7.75 -14.56
C SER A 187 -20.96 8.50 -13.22
N SER A 188 -19.91 9.26 -12.91
CA SER A 188 -19.70 9.98 -11.64
C SER A 188 -20.68 11.14 -11.39
N TYR A 189 -21.99 10.92 -11.55
CA TYR A 189 -23.05 11.92 -11.46
C TYR A 189 -23.17 12.44 -10.02
N LYS A 190 -23.09 13.77 -9.83
CA LYS A 190 -23.14 14.39 -8.50
C LYS A 190 -24.47 15.12 -8.28
N LEU A 191 -25.06 14.90 -7.12
CA LEU A 191 -26.19 15.67 -6.59
C LEU A 191 -25.66 16.63 -5.52
N TYR A 192 -25.88 17.94 -5.67
CA TYR A 192 -25.46 18.93 -4.66
C TYR A 192 -26.46 20.07 -4.52
N ASN A 193 -26.52 20.67 -3.33
CA ASN A 193 -27.44 21.77 -2.97
C ASN A 193 -28.93 21.47 -3.21
N LEU A 194 -29.40 20.31 -2.77
CA LEU A 194 -30.81 19.92 -2.81
C LEU A 194 -31.47 20.17 -1.43
N LYS A 195 -32.62 20.83 -1.38
CA LYS A 195 -33.40 20.98 -0.12
C LYS A 195 -34.74 20.29 -0.24
N ASN A 196 -35.10 19.45 0.74
CA ASN A 196 -36.34 18.67 0.74
C ASN A 196 -36.55 17.83 -0.54
N CYS A 197 -35.48 17.32 -1.15
CA CYS A 197 -35.57 16.38 -2.27
C CYS A 197 -35.37 14.95 -1.75
N GLU A 198 -36.27 14.05 -2.13
CA GLU A 198 -36.18 12.63 -1.78
C GLU A 198 -35.45 11.87 -2.89
N GLU A 199 -34.27 11.34 -2.59
CA GLU A 199 -33.57 10.39 -3.46
C GLU A 199 -34.12 8.99 -3.22
N SER A 200 -35.23 8.65 -3.89
CA SER A 200 -35.78 7.29 -3.83
C SER A 200 -35.27 6.48 -5.02
N GLY A 201 -34.04 5.95 -4.91
CA GLY A 201 -33.57 4.86 -5.79
C GLY A 201 -34.37 3.56 -5.60
N PHE A 202 -35.17 3.49 -4.54
CA PHE A 202 -36.14 2.42 -4.31
C PHE A 202 -37.38 2.62 -5.17
N GLN A 203 -37.61 1.69 -6.08
CA GLN A 203 -38.93 1.50 -6.67
C GLN A 203 -39.85 1.02 -5.54
N GLY A 204 -40.50 1.95 -4.84
CA GLY A 204 -41.38 1.68 -3.68
C GLY A 204 -42.65 0.89 -3.99
N LYS A 205 -42.63 0.03 -5.02
CA LYS A 205 -43.73 -0.86 -5.39
C LYS A 205 -43.54 -2.28 -4.85
N GLU A 206 -42.31 -2.71 -4.60
CA GLU A 206 -42.02 -4.06 -4.12
C GLU A 206 -40.97 -4.00 -3.02
N ASN A 207 -41.27 -4.58 -1.86
CA ASN A 207 -40.35 -4.65 -0.75
C ASN A 207 -40.44 -6.05 -0.09
N GLN A 208 -39.28 -6.65 0.18
CA GLN A 208 -39.17 -8.00 0.71
C GLN A 208 -39.06 -8.02 2.25
N TRP A 209 -39.73 -7.10 2.96
CA TRP A 209 -39.64 -7.04 4.43
C TRP A 209 -40.14 -8.32 5.13
N ARG A 210 -40.91 -9.15 4.41
CA ARG A 210 -41.36 -10.47 4.88
C ARG A 210 -40.37 -11.60 4.57
N GLU A 211 -39.36 -11.37 3.74
CA GLU A 211 -38.41 -12.37 3.26
C GLU A 211 -37.00 -11.99 3.73
N ILE A 212 -36.64 -12.42 4.94
CA ILE A 212 -35.26 -12.35 5.43
C ILE A 212 -34.57 -13.66 5.06
N GLN A 213 -33.57 -13.62 4.19
CA GLN A 213 -32.72 -14.79 3.92
C GLN A 213 -31.72 -14.96 5.06
N ASP A 214 -32.05 -15.83 6.00
CA ASP A 214 -31.21 -16.16 7.15
C ASP A 214 -30.31 -17.36 6.82
N PHE A 215 -29.04 -17.09 6.54
CA PHE A 215 -27.87 -18.00 6.48
C PHE A 215 -28.03 -19.44 5.94
N ASN A 216 -28.95 -19.73 5.02
CA ASN A 216 -29.07 -21.01 4.30
C ASN A 216 -28.96 -22.26 5.19
N TRP A 217 -29.42 -22.18 6.44
CA TRP A 217 -29.42 -23.31 7.35
C TRP A 217 -30.67 -24.16 7.09
N LEU A 218 -30.48 -25.46 6.91
CA LEU A 218 -31.49 -26.50 6.63
C LEU A 218 -32.62 -26.68 7.69
N LYS A 219 -32.92 -25.67 8.52
CA LYS A 219 -34.02 -25.73 9.49
C LYS A 219 -34.98 -24.55 9.33
N GLN A 220 -36.22 -24.85 8.96
CA GLN A 220 -37.35 -23.93 8.88
C GLN A 220 -37.93 -23.63 10.29
N GLU A 221 -37.11 -23.17 11.23
CA GLU A 221 -37.60 -22.69 12.52
C GLU A 221 -37.67 -21.15 12.49
N LYS A 222 -38.78 -20.58 12.99
CA LYS A 222 -38.99 -19.12 13.02
C LYS A 222 -37.90 -18.48 13.91
N SER A 223 -37.17 -17.51 13.36
CA SER A 223 -36.11 -16.81 14.10
C SER A 223 -36.69 -16.17 15.37
N PRO A 224 -36.12 -16.46 16.57
CA PRO A 224 -36.58 -15.85 17.82
C PRO A 224 -36.22 -14.36 17.93
N ASN A 225 -35.37 -13.85 17.03
CA ASN A 225 -34.88 -12.48 17.06
C ASN A 225 -35.80 -11.49 16.33
N PHE A 226 -36.76 -11.98 15.54
CA PHE A 226 -37.65 -11.11 14.74
C PHE A 226 -39.11 -11.48 14.95
N THR A 227 -39.90 -10.48 15.32
CA THR A 227 -41.37 -10.57 15.38
C THR A 227 -41.95 -9.44 14.53
N LEU A 228 -43.01 -9.73 13.80
CA LEU A 228 -43.77 -8.70 13.11
C LEU A 228 -44.57 -7.94 14.17
N VAL A 229 -44.48 -6.62 14.14
CA VAL A 229 -45.32 -5.74 14.94
C VAL A 229 -46.63 -5.58 14.18
N ASP A 230 -47.74 -5.95 14.81
CA ASP A 230 -49.11 -5.72 14.30
C ASP A 230 -49.55 -4.26 14.50
#